data_AF-A0A9X3EHC3-F1
#
_entry.id   AF-A0A9X3EHC3-F1
#
_cell.length_a   1.000
_cell.length_b   1.000
_cell.length_c   1.000
_cell.angle_alpha   90.00
_cell.angle_beta   90.00
_cell.angle_gamma   90.00
#
_symmetry.space_group_name_H-M   'P 1'
#
loop_
_entity.id
_entity.type
_entity.pdbx_description
1 polymer ?
#
loop_
_entity_poly.entity_id
_entity_poly.type
_entity_poly.pdbx_seq_one_letter_code
_entity_poly.pdbx_strand_id
1 'polypeptide(L)'
;MKTCCIESWKIEQRGPICSYLRQGRPDNPVLHLLHGNGFSALSLLALADALPIEWTLLATDIPGHGGSENDNPDNPDWTHLADQIAHSLKGRINGPVIGVGHSMGGVLSLRMAARYPQLFSQLVLLDPVLFPPAMLGAQRMLQLTGMAGRLPLPKRARARRCQWPAMREAEVYLRSRALYSEWHERALKGFMATGLKQVGGHVELACQPSWEAAIFASHPGALWRDVKALSIPVDMLIASEGFGFIRPGAERACQLNSRINMYEVDGSHCFPMEKPDETAKILQSCIG
;
A
#
# COMPACT_ATOMS: atom_id res chain seq x y z
N MET A 1 11.62 22.47 -8.86
CA MET A 1 10.80 21.32 -9.26
C MET A 1 9.35 21.78 -9.32
N LYS A 2 8.63 21.51 -10.41
CA LYS A 2 7.19 21.84 -10.52
C LYS A 2 6.42 20.79 -9.72
N THR A 3 5.89 21.16 -8.57
CA THR A 3 5.04 20.31 -7.73
C THR A 3 3.75 19.98 -8.51
N CYS A 4 3.44 18.70 -8.68
CA CYS A 4 2.22 18.25 -9.35
C CYS A 4 1.02 18.52 -8.43
N CYS A 5 0.01 19.29 -8.90
CA CYS A 5 -1.17 19.56 -8.08
C CYS A 5 -2.00 18.27 -7.94
N ILE A 6 -2.66 18.02 -6.80
CA ILE A 6 -3.57 16.85 -6.66
C ILE A 6 -4.62 16.84 -7.78
N GLU A 7 -5.06 18.03 -8.18
CA GLU A 7 -6.03 18.25 -9.26
C GLU A 7 -5.53 17.81 -10.64
N SER A 8 -4.22 17.65 -10.83
CA SER A 8 -3.67 17.13 -12.09
C SER A 8 -3.69 15.60 -12.21
N TRP A 9 -4.13 14.89 -11.16
CA TRP A 9 -4.36 13.46 -11.23
C TRP A 9 -5.75 13.18 -11.79
N LYS A 10 -5.82 12.41 -12.88
CA LYS A 10 -7.08 11.95 -13.44
C LYS A 10 -7.62 10.77 -12.61
N ILE A 11 -8.85 10.89 -12.14
CA ILE A 11 -9.55 9.79 -11.46
C ILE A 11 -10.03 8.79 -12.50
N GLU A 12 -9.75 7.51 -12.29
CA GLU A 12 -10.17 6.41 -13.14
C GLU A 12 -10.89 5.33 -12.31
N GLN A 13 -12.19 5.16 -12.52
CA GLN A 13 -12.98 4.10 -11.90
C GLN A 13 -13.16 2.91 -12.86
N ARG A 14 -12.95 1.68 -12.38
CA ARG A 14 -13.26 0.44 -13.11
C ARG A 14 -13.87 -0.57 -12.16
N GLY A 15 -15.16 -0.82 -12.33
CA GLY A 15 -15.94 -1.58 -11.34
C GLY A 15 -15.77 -0.94 -9.95
N PRO A 16 -15.46 -1.74 -8.91
CA PRO A 16 -15.31 -1.21 -7.55
C PRO A 16 -13.97 -0.50 -7.31
N ILE A 17 -13.02 -0.54 -8.24
CA ILE A 17 -11.65 -0.04 -8.00
C ILE A 17 -11.44 1.39 -8.51
N CYS A 18 -11.11 2.28 -7.58
CA CYS A 18 -10.67 3.64 -7.86
C CYS A 18 -9.15 3.73 -8.03
N SER A 19 -8.71 4.55 -8.98
CA SER A 19 -7.29 4.83 -9.20
C SER A 19 -7.08 6.26 -9.67
N TYR A 20 -5.88 6.76 -9.49
CA TYR A 20 -5.46 8.11 -9.83
C TYR A 20 -4.28 8.01 -10.79
N LEU A 21 -4.42 8.61 -11.96
CA LEU A 21 -3.42 8.58 -13.02
C LEU A 21 -2.72 9.94 -13.13
N ARG A 22 -1.40 9.95 -12.95
CA ARG A 22 -0.51 11.02 -13.41
C ARG A 22 0.13 10.59 -14.73
N GLN A 23 -0.31 11.21 -15.82
CA GLN A 23 0.18 10.87 -17.15
C GLN A 23 1.60 11.41 -17.36
N GLY A 24 2.54 10.51 -17.69
CA GLY A 24 3.89 10.85 -18.13
C GLY A 24 4.02 10.88 -19.65
N ARG A 25 5.27 10.89 -20.14
CA ARG A 25 5.58 10.81 -21.57
C ARG A 25 5.52 9.34 -22.05
N PRO A 26 5.21 9.09 -23.34
CA PRO A 26 5.39 7.77 -23.94
C PRO A 26 6.84 7.25 -23.75
N ASP A 27 7.00 5.93 -23.81
CA ASP A 27 8.29 5.21 -23.73
C ASP A 27 9.07 5.37 -22.41
N ASN A 28 8.51 6.07 -21.43
CA ASN A 28 9.05 6.18 -20.09
C ASN A 28 8.42 5.12 -19.16
N PRO A 29 9.07 4.81 -18.02
CA PRO A 29 8.54 3.89 -17.03
C PRO A 29 7.09 4.21 -16.62
N VAL A 30 6.32 3.15 -16.46
CA VAL A 30 4.96 3.21 -15.91
C VAL A 30 4.96 2.46 -14.58
N LEU A 31 4.57 3.16 -13.51
CA LEU A 31 4.55 2.61 -12.15
C LEU A 31 3.11 2.45 -11.67
N HIS A 32 2.85 1.33 -10.99
CA HIS A 32 1.63 1.09 -10.23
C HIS A 32 1.95 1.25 -8.74
N LEU A 33 1.36 2.25 -8.09
CA LEU A 33 1.56 2.54 -6.67
C LEU A 33 0.42 1.95 -5.84
N LEU A 34 0.76 1.20 -4.79
CA LEU A 34 -0.22 0.56 -3.90
C LEU A 34 0.11 0.82 -2.43
N HIS A 35 -0.86 1.37 -1.70
CA HIS A 35 -0.67 1.86 -0.33
C HIS A 35 -0.79 0.76 0.75
N GLY A 36 -0.50 1.09 2.01
CA GLY A 36 -0.69 0.21 3.18
C GLY A 36 -2.11 0.22 3.75
N ASN A 37 -2.41 -0.72 4.66
CA ASN A 37 -3.70 -0.82 5.35
C ASN A 37 -4.02 0.47 6.13
N GLY A 38 -5.28 0.95 6.07
CA GLY A 38 -5.72 2.16 6.77
C GLY A 38 -5.28 3.49 6.13
N PHE A 39 -4.62 3.43 4.97
CA PHE A 39 -4.23 4.59 4.15
C PHE A 39 -5.10 4.73 2.89
N SER A 40 -4.63 5.46 1.88
CA SER A 40 -5.26 5.61 0.56
C SER A 40 -4.21 5.80 -0.52
N ALA A 41 -4.59 5.75 -1.80
CA ALA A 41 -3.70 5.84 -2.94
C ALA A 41 -2.77 7.07 -2.88
N LEU A 42 -3.34 8.27 -2.64
CA LEU A 42 -2.56 9.51 -2.57
C LEU A 42 -1.89 9.73 -1.21
N SER A 43 -1.90 8.76 -0.29
CA SER A 43 -0.96 8.79 0.84
C SER A 43 0.49 8.74 0.36
N LEU A 44 0.75 8.12 -0.80
CA LEU A 44 2.07 8.08 -1.46
C LEU A 44 2.34 9.30 -2.34
N LEU A 45 1.53 10.36 -2.25
CA LEU A 45 1.64 11.54 -3.14
C LEU A 45 3.00 12.24 -3.03
N ALA A 46 3.58 12.34 -1.83
CA ALA A 46 4.89 12.95 -1.67
C ALA A 46 5.98 12.16 -2.40
N LEU A 47 5.96 10.82 -2.28
CA LEU A 47 6.85 9.94 -3.04
C LEU A 47 6.62 10.11 -4.54
N ALA A 48 5.35 10.11 -4.98
CA ALA A 48 5.00 10.30 -6.38
C ALA A 48 5.56 11.62 -6.94
N ASP A 49 5.45 12.73 -6.19
CA ASP A 49 5.99 14.03 -6.59
C ASP A 49 7.52 14.06 -6.70
N ALA A 50 8.22 13.24 -5.92
CA ALA A 50 9.67 13.10 -5.97
C ALA A 50 10.17 12.22 -7.13
N LEU A 51 9.28 11.52 -7.84
CA LEU A 51 9.61 10.74 -9.03
C LEU A 51 9.56 11.60 -10.31
N PRO A 52 10.35 11.27 -11.35
CA PRO A 52 10.39 12.01 -12.61
C PRO A 52 9.01 12.28 -13.19
N ILE A 53 8.78 13.51 -13.67
CA ILE A 53 7.48 13.93 -14.20
C ILE A 53 7.17 13.24 -15.54
N GLU A 54 8.20 12.77 -16.23
CA GLU A 54 8.12 11.99 -17.45
C GLU A 54 7.56 10.58 -17.22
N TRP A 55 7.60 10.07 -15.99
CA TRP A 55 7.07 8.74 -15.66
C TRP A 55 5.55 8.80 -15.48
N THR A 56 4.87 7.76 -15.97
CA THR A 56 3.43 7.59 -15.75
C THR A 56 3.22 6.88 -14.42
N LEU A 57 2.39 7.43 -13.54
CA LEU A 57 2.09 6.84 -12.24
C LEU A 57 0.59 6.54 -12.14
N LEU A 58 0.25 5.31 -11.78
CA LEU A 58 -1.12 4.91 -11.44
C LEU A 58 -1.17 4.50 -9.97
N ALA A 59 -1.71 5.36 -9.12
CA ALA A 59 -1.93 5.06 -7.71
C ALA A 59 -3.32 4.45 -7.52
N THR A 60 -3.43 3.28 -6.89
CA THR A 60 -4.70 2.56 -6.74
C THR A 60 -5.12 2.47 -5.28
N ASP A 61 -6.40 2.70 -5.02
CA ASP A 61 -7.01 2.44 -3.72
C ASP A 61 -7.30 0.94 -3.56
N ILE A 62 -6.81 0.33 -2.48
CA ILE A 62 -7.14 -1.05 -2.09
C ILE A 62 -8.65 -1.13 -1.81
N PRO A 63 -9.36 -2.24 -2.14
CA PRO A 63 -10.79 -2.37 -1.81
C PRO A 63 -11.10 -2.01 -0.35
N GLY A 64 -12.16 -1.22 -0.16
CA GLY A 64 -12.55 -0.67 1.14
C GLY A 64 -11.65 0.45 1.69
N HIS A 65 -10.77 1.00 0.86
CA HIS A 65 -9.99 2.19 1.14
C HIS A 65 -10.25 3.25 0.07
N GLY A 66 -10.04 4.50 0.46
CA GLY A 66 -10.24 5.66 -0.41
C GLY A 66 -11.53 5.62 -1.22
N GLY A 67 -11.41 5.76 -2.54
CA GLY A 67 -12.54 5.70 -3.46
C GLY A 67 -12.94 4.28 -3.89
N SER A 68 -12.22 3.24 -3.48
CA SER A 68 -12.53 1.86 -3.86
C SER A 68 -13.60 1.24 -2.96
N GLU A 69 -14.60 0.63 -3.59
CA GLU A 69 -15.64 -0.11 -2.90
C GLU A 69 -15.11 -1.44 -2.35
N ASN A 70 -15.84 -2.02 -1.40
CA ASN A 70 -15.56 -3.34 -0.85
C ASN A 70 -16.81 -4.21 -0.97
N ASP A 71 -16.72 -5.26 -1.76
CA ASP A 71 -17.79 -6.23 -1.98
C ASP A 71 -17.88 -7.29 -0.87
N ASN A 72 -16.92 -7.31 0.06
CA ASN A 72 -16.87 -8.27 1.17
C ASN A 72 -16.31 -7.64 2.47
N PRO A 73 -17.06 -6.73 3.12
CA PRO A 73 -16.59 -5.96 4.28
C PRO A 73 -16.26 -6.78 5.52
N ASP A 74 -16.70 -8.03 5.60
CA ASP A 74 -16.49 -8.90 6.77
C ASP A 74 -15.37 -9.93 6.60
N ASN A 75 -14.87 -10.13 5.36
CA ASN A 75 -13.86 -11.14 5.09
C ASN A 75 -12.75 -10.61 4.15
N PRO A 76 -11.63 -10.14 4.72
CA PRO A 76 -10.47 -9.68 3.95
C PRO A 76 -9.67 -10.85 3.38
N ASP A 77 -10.17 -11.47 2.31
CA ASP A 77 -9.41 -12.42 1.51
C ASP A 77 -8.37 -11.67 0.65
N TRP A 78 -7.11 -11.74 1.07
CA TRP A 78 -5.98 -11.14 0.37
C TRP A 78 -5.85 -11.58 -1.10
N THR A 79 -6.36 -12.76 -1.46
CA THR A 79 -6.47 -13.22 -2.85
C THR A 79 -7.48 -12.45 -3.63
N HIS A 80 -8.68 -12.34 -3.09
CA HIS A 80 -9.76 -11.60 -3.72
C HIS A 80 -9.35 -10.13 -3.90
N LEU A 81 -8.74 -9.52 -2.88
CA LEU A 81 -8.23 -8.15 -2.95
C LEU A 81 -7.18 -7.98 -4.06
N ALA A 82 -6.19 -8.87 -4.14
CA ALA A 82 -5.16 -8.82 -5.18
C ALA A 82 -5.76 -9.05 -6.58
N ASP A 83 -6.69 -9.99 -6.73
CA ASP A 83 -7.33 -10.29 -8.00
C ASP A 83 -8.17 -9.10 -8.47
N GLN A 84 -8.96 -8.46 -7.61
CA GLN A 84 -9.73 -7.26 -7.98
C GLN A 84 -8.83 -6.14 -8.50
N ILE A 85 -7.72 -5.86 -7.81
CA ILE A 85 -6.75 -4.84 -8.24
C ILE A 85 -6.12 -5.23 -9.57
N ALA A 86 -5.63 -6.46 -9.73
CA ALA A 86 -5.02 -6.95 -10.97
C ALA A 86 -5.98 -6.87 -12.16
N HIS A 87 -7.25 -7.22 -11.98
CA HIS A 87 -8.28 -7.07 -13.02
C HIS A 87 -8.52 -5.60 -13.39
N SER A 88 -8.48 -4.68 -12.43
CA SER A 88 -8.63 -3.26 -12.68
C SER A 88 -7.49 -2.66 -13.51
N LEU A 89 -6.28 -3.23 -13.43
CA LEU A 89 -5.12 -2.79 -14.23
C LEU A 89 -5.27 -3.12 -15.71
N LYS A 90 -5.97 -4.21 -16.04
CA LYS A 90 -6.17 -4.64 -17.44
C LYS A 90 -6.87 -3.53 -18.22
N GLY A 91 -6.19 -3.01 -19.24
CA GLY A 91 -6.69 -1.98 -20.14
C GLY A 91 -6.67 -0.55 -19.59
N ARG A 92 -6.13 -0.30 -18.39
CA ARG A 92 -5.77 1.06 -17.93
C ARG A 92 -4.37 1.46 -18.38
N ILE A 93 -3.47 0.48 -18.43
CA ILE A 93 -2.09 0.67 -18.84
C ILE A 93 -1.75 -0.38 -19.90
N ASN A 94 -0.97 0.04 -20.89
CA ASN A 94 -0.45 -0.84 -21.93
C ASN A 94 0.89 -1.43 -21.48
N GLY A 95 1.00 -2.75 -21.50
CA GLY A 95 2.23 -3.47 -21.16
C GLY A 95 2.45 -3.69 -19.66
N PRO A 96 3.53 -4.41 -19.31
CA PRO A 96 3.88 -4.66 -17.92
C PRO A 96 4.35 -3.38 -17.23
N VAL A 97 3.88 -3.15 -16.01
CA VAL A 97 4.24 -1.98 -15.19
C VAL A 97 5.28 -2.33 -14.14
N ILE A 98 5.88 -1.31 -13.54
CA ILE A 98 6.71 -1.47 -12.34
C ILE A 98 5.80 -1.35 -11.12
N GLY A 99 5.66 -2.44 -10.36
CA GLY A 99 4.80 -2.43 -9.17
C GLY A 99 5.54 -1.88 -7.96
N VAL A 100 5.01 -0.82 -7.33
CA VAL A 100 5.55 -0.22 -6.12
C VAL A 100 4.52 -0.33 -5.01
N GLY A 101 4.75 -1.21 -4.04
CA GLY A 101 3.77 -1.51 -2.99
C GLY A 101 4.33 -1.27 -1.59
N HIS A 102 3.62 -0.49 -0.78
CA HIS A 102 3.98 -0.25 0.63
C HIS A 102 3.23 -1.20 1.57
N SER A 103 3.94 -1.81 2.54
CA SER A 103 3.33 -2.58 3.62
C SER A 103 2.39 -3.69 3.11
N MET A 104 1.08 -3.61 3.38
CA MET A 104 0.04 -4.47 2.80
C MET A 104 0.05 -4.45 1.26
N GLY A 105 0.15 -3.27 0.67
CA GLY A 105 0.26 -3.09 -0.78
C GLY A 105 1.46 -3.82 -1.37
N GLY A 106 2.56 -3.92 -0.63
CA GLY A 106 3.73 -4.71 -1.05
C GLY A 106 3.41 -6.20 -1.20
N VAL A 107 2.70 -6.77 -0.22
CA VAL A 107 2.27 -8.18 -0.25
C VAL A 107 1.21 -8.43 -1.32
N LEU A 108 0.28 -7.49 -1.53
CA LEU A 108 -0.71 -7.59 -2.60
C LEU A 108 -0.05 -7.53 -3.98
N SER A 109 0.90 -6.62 -4.20
CA SER A 109 1.69 -6.54 -5.44
C SER A 109 2.47 -7.83 -5.71
N LEU A 110 3.10 -8.39 -4.68
CA LEU A 110 3.76 -9.69 -4.75
C LEU A 110 2.80 -10.79 -5.20
N ARG A 111 1.61 -10.86 -4.59
CA ARG A 111 0.57 -11.83 -4.95
C ARG A 111 0.05 -11.64 -6.38
N MET A 112 -0.16 -10.40 -6.81
CA MET A 112 -0.56 -10.10 -8.19
C MET A 112 0.51 -10.55 -9.18
N ALA A 113 1.80 -10.29 -8.92
CA ALA A 113 2.90 -10.71 -9.79
C ALA A 113 3.05 -12.24 -9.85
N ALA A 114 2.84 -12.95 -8.74
CA ALA A 114 2.89 -14.41 -8.73
C ALA A 114 1.73 -15.05 -9.54
N ARG A 115 0.56 -14.39 -9.60
CA ARG A 115 -0.65 -14.91 -10.28
C ARG A 115 -0.78 -14.42 -11.72
N TYR A 116 -0.32 -13.20 -12.00
CA TYR A 116 -0.42 -12.50 -13.27
C TYR A 116 0.94 -11.89 -13.64
N PRO A 117 1.98 -12.72 -13.85
CA PRO A 117 3.35 -12.23 -14.06
C PRO A 117 3.48 -11.27 -15.26
N GLN A 118 2.61 -11.39 -16.27
CA GLN A 118 2.57 -10.50 -17.43
C GLN A 118 2.16 -9.06 -17.12
N LEU A 119 1.60 -8.78 -15.92
CA LEU A 119 1.22 -7.43 -15.51
C LEU A 119 2.43 -6.60 -15.05
N PHE A 120 3.52 -7.24 -14.66
CA PHE A 120 4.63 -6.56 -14.01
C PHE A 120 5.97 -6.89 -14.68
N SER A 121 6.80 -5.88 -14.88
CA SER A 121 8.18 -6.06 -15.37
C SER A 121 9.16 -6.30 -14.20
N GLN A 122 8.88 -5.67 -13.06
CA GLN A 122 9.60 -5.80 -11.80
C GLN A 122 8.74 -5.25 -10.65
N LEU A 123 9.12 -5.55 -9.41
CA LEU A 123 8.53 -4.96 -8.21
C LEU A 123 9.58 -4.24 -7.37
N VAL A 124 9.20 -3.09 -6.79
CA VAL A 124 9.94 -2.41 -5.72
C VAL A 124 9.02 -2.30 -4.50
N LEU A 125 9.28 -3.08 -3.46
CA LEU A 125 8.39 -3.22 -2.30
C LEU A 125 8.92 -2.41 -1.11
N LEU A 126 8.08 -1.54 -0.55
CA LEU A 126 8.43 -0.62 0.52
C LEU A 126 7.94 -1.21 1.85
N ASP A 127 8.86 -1.75 2.65
CA ASP A 127 8.62 -2.43 3.92
C ASP A 127 7.46 -3.45 3.88
N PRO A 128 7.45 -4.43 2.94
CA PRO A 128 6.34 -5.36 2.79
C PRO A 128 6.15 -6.22 4.03
N VAL A 129 4.90 -6.41 4.47
CA VAL A 129 4.57 -7.18 5.69
C VAL A 129 4.65 -8.70 5.48
N LEU A 130 5.87 -9.19 5.26
CA LEU A 130 6.16 -10.61 5.04
C LEU A 130 6.14 -11.40 6.35
N PHE A 131 4.96 -11.87 6.74
CA PHE A 131 4.79 -12.62 7.99
C PHE A 131 5.58 -13.96 7.98
N PRO A 132 6.46 -14.20 8.97
CA PRO A 132 7.14 -15.48 9.12
C PRO A 132 6.16 -16.66 9.22
N PRO A 133 6.51 -17.88 8.74
CA PRO A 133 5.58 -19.02 8.73
C PRO A 133 4.95 -19.34 10.08
N ALA A 134 5.72 -19.24 11.17
CA ALA A 134 5.20 -19.46 12.52
C ALA A 134 4.13 -18.42 12.91
N MET A 135 4.33 -17.16 12.53
CA MET A 135 3.37 -16.08 12.78
C MET A 135 2.10 -16.25 11.95
N LEU A 136 2.21 -16.65 10.67
CA LEU A 136 1.05 -17.00 9.84
C LEU A 136 0.24 -18.15 10.45
N GLY A 137 0.92 -19.20 10.94
CA GLY A 137 0.27 -20.32 11.62
C GLY A 137 -0.48 -19.88 12.88
N ALA A 138 0.14 -19.03 13.70
CA ALA A 138 -0.48 -18.47 14.89
C ALA A 138 -1.69 -17.57 14.56
N GLN A 139 -1.56 -16.68 13.57
CA GLN A 139 -2.67 -15.83 13.13
C GLN A 139 -3.83 -16.64 12.57
N ARG A 140 -3.56 -17.68 11.77
CA ARG A 140 -4.58 -18.59 11.26
C ARG A 140 -5.35 -19.27 12.40
N MET A 141 -4.63 -19.77 13.40
CA MET A 141 -5.25 -20.39 14.57
C MET A 141 -6.14 -19.39 15.33
N LEU A 142 -5.62 -18.17 15.58
CA LEU A 142 -6.38 -17.12 16.25
C LEU A 142 -7.60 -16.67 15.44
N GLN A 143 -7.54 -16.70 14.10
CA GLN A 143 -8.68 -16.36 13.25
C GLN A 143 -9.77 -17.43 13.37
N LEU A 144 -9.40 -18.72 13.35
CA LEU A 144 -10.32 -19.84 13.50
C LEU A 144 -11.02 -19.86 14.88
N THR A 145 -10.35 -19.39 15.93
CA THR A 145 -10.94 -19.30 17.28
C THR A 145 -11.69 -17.99 17.52
N GLY A 146 -11.75 -17.08 16.54
CA GLY A 146 -12.33 -15.74 16.70
C GLY A 146 -11.53 -14.81 17.63
N MET A 147 -10.32 -15.20 18.02
CA MET A 147 -9.47 -14.44 18.94
C MET A 147 -8.53 -13.44 18.23
N ALA A 148 -8.37 -13.52 16.90
CA ALA A 148 -7.48 -12.63 16.14
C ALA A 148 -7.83 -11.15 16.33
N GLY A 149 -9.12 -10.83 16.48
CA GLY A 149 -9.57 -9.47 16.80
C GLY A 149 -9.07 -8.92 18.13
N ARG A 150 -8.54 -9.76 19.02
CA ARG A 150 -8.00 -9.37 20.33
C ARG A 150 -6.53 -8.94 20.29
N LEU A 151 -5.85 -9.15 19.16
CA LEU A 151 -4.47 -8.71 18.97
C LEU A 151 -4.34 -7.18 19.08
N PRO A 152 -3.16 -6.64 19.42
CA PRO A 152 -2.98 -5.21 19.65
C PRO A 152 -3.35 -4.33 18.43
N LEU A 153 -2.95 -4.72 17.22
CA LEU A 153 -3.21 -3.94 16.00
C LEU A 153 -4.71 -3.89 15.64
N PRO A 154 -5.45 -5.02 15.54
CA PRO A 154 -6.89 -4.99 15.34
C PRO A 154 -7.65 -4.18 16.42
N LYS A 155 -7.26 -4.32 17.70
CA LYS A 155 -7.89 -3.55 18.78
C LYS A 155 -7.67 -2.04 18.61
N ARG A 156 -6.44 -1.62 18.30
CA ARG A 156 -6.10 -0.21 18.06
C ARG A 156 -6.83 0.34 16.85
N ALA A 157 -6.89 -0.41 15.75
CA ALA A 157 -7.62 -0.03 14.55
C ALA A 157 -9.10 0.20 14.83
N ARG A 158 -9.80 -0.72 15.53
CA ARG A 158 -11.22 -0.54 15.88
C ARG A 158 -11.49 0.68 16.76
N ALA A 159 -10.56 1.03 17.64
CA ALA A 159 -10.69 2.16 18.55
C ALA A 159 -10.29 3.51 17.91
N ARG A 160 -9.80 3.49 16.66
CA ARG A 160 -9.36 4.69 15.96
C ARG A 160 -10.55 5.60 15.70
N ARG A 161 -10.41 6.88 16.05
CA ARG A 161 -11.39 7.90 15.69
C ARG A 161 -11.52 7.97 14.17
N CYS A 162 -12.75 7.91 13.68
CA CYS A 162 -13.05 7.91 12.25
C CYS A 162 -13.93 9.06 11.78
N GLN A 163 -14.41 9.94 12.66
CA GLN A 163 -15.33 11.02 12.32
C GLN A 163 -14.93 12.36 12.96
N TRP A 164 -15.08 13.44 12.19
CA TRP A 164 -14.80 14.81 12.59
C TRP A 164 -15.82 15.80 11.99
N PRO A 165 -16.11 16.94 12.65
CA PRO A 165 -17.07 17.92 12.14
C PRO A 165 -16.69 18.48 10.76
N ALA A 166 -15.41 18.75 10.52
CA ALA A 166 -14.93 19.20 9.21
C ALA A 166 -13.49 18.75 8.96
N MET A 167 -13.03 18.98 7.71
CA MET A 167 -11.72 18.57 7.22
C MET A 167 -10.57 19.12 8.07
N ARG A 168 -10.70 20.36 8.55
CA ARG A 168 -9.67 21.03 9.36
C ARG A 168 -9.44 20.32 10.70
N GLU A 169 -10.51 19.89 11.36
CA GLU A 169 -10.45 19.17 12.64
C GLU A 169 -9.86 17.77 12.46
N ALA A 170 -10.17 17.12 11.33
CA ALA A 170 -9.52 15.86 10.96
C ALA A 170 -8.00 16.06 10.77
N GLU A 171 -7.59 17.12 10.08
CA GLU A 171 -6.16 17.43 9.86
C GLU A 171 -5.42 17.65 11.18
N VAL A 172 -5.95 18.53 12.05
CA VAL A 172 -5.37 18.82 13.37
C VAL A 172 -5.25 17.54 14.21
N TYR A 173 -6.30 16.71 14.20
CA TYR A 173 -6.26 15.43 14.91
C TYR A 173 -5.19 14.50 14.36
N LEU A 174 -5.15 14.29 13.03
CA LEU A 174 -4.20 13.37 12.40
C LEU A 174 -2.75 13.81 12.65
N ARG A 175 -2.42 15.09 12.48
CA ARG A 175 -1.08 15.64 12.77
C ARG A 175 -0.63 15.41 14.22
N SER A 176 -1.57 15.34 15.16
CA SER A 176 -1.26 15.07 16.58
C SER A 176 -0.98 13.60 16.89
N ARG A 177 -1.16 12.67 15.94
CA ARG A 177 -0.93 11.24 16.14
C ARG A 177 0.47 10.88 15.70
N ALA A 178 1.18 10.09 16.51
CA ALA A 178 2.53 9.62 16.23
C ALA A 178 2.68 8.91 14.87
N LEU A 179 1.62 8.26 14.36
CA LEU A 179 1.65 7.62 13.03
C LEU A 179 1.82 8.61 11.87
N TYR A 180 1.36 9.86 12.04
CA TYR A 180 1.32 10.88 10.97
C TYR A 180 2.18 12.10 11.28
N SER A 181 2.75 12.22 12.49
CA SER A 181 3.41 13.46 12.93
C SER A 181 4.64 13.79 12.08
N GLU A 182 5.36 12.76 11.62
CA GLU A 182 6.56 12.89 10.79
C GLU A 182 6.26 12.81 9.28
N TRP A 183 5.00 12.70 8.87
CA TRP A 183 4.67 12.63 7.45
C TRP A 183 4.97 13.94 6.75
N HIS A 184 5.57 13.83 5.56
CA HIS A 184 5.74 14.96 4.67
C HIS A 184 4.39 15.62 4.37
N GLU A 185 4.35 16.96 4.32
CA GLU A 185 3.11 17.72 4.17
C GLU A 185 2.28 17.27 2.96
N ARG A 186 2.96 16.96 1.86
CA ARG A 186 2.32 16.43 0.63
C ARG A 186 1.67 15.06 0.84
N ALA A 187 2.28 14.15 1.62
CA ALA A 187 1.73 12.83 1.89
C ALA A 187 0.46 12.96 2.72
N LEU A 188 0.48 13.81 3.75
CA LEU A 188 -0.71 14.09 4.54
C LEU A 188 -1.80 14.77 3.70
N LYS A 189 -1.48 15.79 2.89
CA LYS A 189 -2.46 16.43 1.99
C LYS A 189 -3.11 15.43 1.04
N GLY A 190 -2.34 14.51 0.47
CA GLY A 190 -2.87 13.44 -0.37
C GLY A 190 -3.79 12.49 0.40
N PHE A 191 -3.38 12.06 1.61
CA PHE A 191 -4.25 11.26 2.48
C PHE A 191 -5.53 12.00 2.92
N MET A 192 -5.46 13.31 3.18
CA MET A 192 -6.65 14.11 3.50
C MET A 192 -7.63 14.17 2.31
N ALA A 193 -7.11 14.18 1.08
CA ALA A 193 -7.91 14.27 -0.14
C ALA A 193 -8.60 12.95 -0.50
N THR A 194 -7.93 11.80 -0.28
CA THR A 194 -8.46 10.49 -0.73
C THR A 194 -8.75 9.52 0.40
N GLY A 195 -8.18 9.70 1.59
CA GLY A 195 -8.40 8.87 2.77
C GLY A 195 -9.55 9.32 3.66
N LEU A 196 -10.17 10.47 3.35
CA LEU A 196 -11.35 11.02 4.02
C LEU A 196 -12.46 11.27 3.00
N LYS A 197 -13.70 11.16 3.46
CA LYS A 197 -14.90 11.47 2.66
C LYS A 197 -15.84 12.37 3.43
N GLN A 198 -16.49 13.30 2.71
CA GLN A 198 -17.55 14.12 3.26
C GLN A 198 -18.85 13.31 3.29
N VAL A 199 -19.45 13.15 4.47
CA VAL A 199 -20.72 12.45 4.67
C VAL A 199 -21.61 13.35 5.52
N GLY A 200 -22.75 13.78 5.00
CA GLY A 200 -23.79 14.51 5.76
C GLY A 200 -23.28 15.47 6.85
N GLY A 201 -22.74 16.63 6.45
CA GLY A 201 -22.29 17.67 7.38
C GLY A 201 -21.04 17.36 8.21
N HIS A 202 -20.43 16.17 8.09
CA HIS A 202 -19.19 15.79 8.75
C HIS A 202 -18.21 15.11 7.78
N VAL A 203 -16.97 14.89 8.20
CA VAL A 203 -15.97 14.12 7.47
C VAL A 203 -15.67 12.83 8.20
N GLU A 204 -15.46 11.75 7.47
CA GLU A 204 -15.10 10.46 8.04
C GLU A 204 -13.99 9.74 7.26
N LEU A 205 -13.33 8.76 7.89
CA LEU A 205 -12.35 7.91 7.20
C LEU A 205 -13.02 7.14 6.06
N ALA A 206 -12.37 7.14 4.90
CA ALA A 206 -12.80 6.34 3.76
C ALA A 206 -12.64 4.84 4.05
N CYS A 207 -11.55 4.46 4.73
CA CYS A 207 -11.40 3.12 5.31
C CYS A 207 -12.04 3.07 6.70
N GLN A 208 -13.11 2.28 6.84
CA GLN A 208 -13.78 2.12 8.12
C GLN A 208 -12.88 1.39 9.14
N PRO A 209 -12.82 1.82 10.40
CA PRO A 209 -12.04 1.15 11.46
C PRO A 209 -12.28 -0.36 11.59
N SER A 210 -13.51 -0.82 11.31
CA SER A 210 -13.88 -2.23 11.30
C SER A 210 -13.14 -3.00 10.21
N TRP A 211 -13.03 -2.42 9.01
CA TRP A 211 -12.33 -3.01 7.87
C TRP A 211 -10.81 -3.03 8.09
N GLU A 212 -10.24 -1.89 8.52
CA GLU A 212 -8.81 -1.79 8.87
C GLU A 212 -8.43 -2.88 9.91
N ALA A 213 -9.28 -3.07 10.92
CA ALA A 213 -9.10 -4.08 11.96
C ALA A 213 -9.29 -5.51 11.46
N ALA A 214 -10.24 -5.75 10.55
CA ALA A 214 -10.45 -7.07 9.95
C ALA A 214 -9.20 -7.50 9.18
N ILE A 215 -8.59 -6.60 8.40
CA ILE A 215 -7.34 -6.86 7.69
C ILE A 215 -6.22 -7.21 8.66
N PHE A 216 -6.01 -6.43 9.74
CA PHE A 216 -5.00 -6.76 10.75
C PHE A 216 -5.27 -8.08 11.49
N ALA A 217 -6.52 -8.52 11.55
CA ALA A 217 -6.93 -9.79 12.16
C ALA A 217 -6.86 -10.98 11.19
N SER A 218 -6.45 -10.75 9.94
CA SER A 218 -6.34 -11.75 8.88
C SER A 218 -4.88 -12.03 8.51
N HIS A 219 -4.66 -12.85 7.47
CA HIS A 219 -3.32 -13.16 6.99
C HIS A 219 -3.28 -13.51 5.48
N PRO A 220 -2.18 -13.26 4.78
CA PRO A 220 -2.00 -13.69 3.39
C PRO A 220 -1.68 -15.20 3.32
N GLY A 221 -2.71 -16.04 3.20
CA GLY A 221 -2.59 -17.51 3.32
C GLY A 221 -1.65 -18.20 2.32
N ALA A 222 -1.35 -17.59 1.17
CA ALA A 222 -0.44 -18.16 0.18
C ALA A 222 0.92 -17.44 0.07
N LEU A 223 1.27 -16.56 1.00
CA LEU A 223 2.44 -15.70 0.93
C LEU A 223 3.72 -16.41 0.45
N TRP A 224 4.11 -17.49 1.14
CA TRP A 224 5.35 -18.20 0.82
C TRP A 224 5.28 -19.05 -0.45
N ARG A 225 4.07 -19.37 -0.92
CA ARG A 225 3.86 -19.97 -2.24
C ARG A 225 4.08 -18.92 -3.32
N ASP A 226 3.52 -17.72 -3.13
CA ASP A 226 3.67 -16.60 -4.05
C ASP A 226 5.15 -16.20 -4.17
N VAL A 227 5.87 -16.05 -3.04
CA VAL A 227 7.32 -15.76 -2.99
C VAL A 227 8.12 -16.73 -3.86
N LYS A 228 7.84 -18.03 -3.77
CA LYS A 228 8.52 -19.06 -4.57
C LYS A 228 8.14 -19.03 -6.06
N ALA A 229 6.94 -18.55 -6.38
CA ALA A 229 6.40 -18.54 -7.74
C ALA A 229 6.80 -17.29 -8.54
N LEU A 230 7.32 -16.23 -7.89
CA LEU A 230 7.75 -15.01 -8.58
C LEU A 230 8.81 -15.30 -9.64
N SER A 231 8.54 -14.85 -10.86
CA SER A 231 9.40 -15.01 -12.03
C SER A 231 10.10 -13.72 -12.48
N ILE A 232 9.75 -12.58 -11.89
CA ILE A 232 10.28 -11.24 -12.18
C ILE A 232 11.22 -10.75 -11.08
N PRO A 233 12.09 -9.75 -11.36
CA PRO A 233 12.92 -9.10 -10.33
C PRO A 233 12.06 -8.43 -9.26
N VAL A 234 12.50 -8.51 -8.00
CA VAL A 234 11.85 -7.87 -6.85
C VAL A 234 12.91 -7.27 -5.94
N ASP A 235 12.82 -5.96 -5.69
CA ASP A 235 13.68 -5.26 -4.74
C ASP A 235 12.86 -4.82 -3.52
N MET A 236 13.24 -5.25 -2.33
CA MET A 236 12.57 -4.89 -1.09
C MET A 236 13.38 -3.84 -0.33
N LEU A 237 12.76 -2.71 -0.02
CA LEU A 237 13.34 -1.65 0.79
C LEU A 237 12.82 -1.80 2.21
N ILE A 238 13.70 -2.19 3.14
CA ILE A 238 13.37 -2.58 4.52
C ILE A 238 13.77 -1.47 5.48
N ALA A 239 12.84 -1.00 6.29
CA ALA A 239 13.07 0.04 7.28
C ALA A 239 14.05 -0.43 8.39
N SER A 240 14.97 0.44 8.81
CA SER A 240 15.86 0.20 9.95
C SER A 240 15.08 0.13 11.27
N GLU A 241 14.01 0.91 11.40
CA GLU A 241 13.13 0.99 12.58
C GLU A 241 11.71 0.47 12.31
N GLY A 242 11.58 -0.51 11.41
CA GLY A 242 10.32 -1.15 11.04
C GLY A 242 9.80 -2.16 12.08
N PHE A 243 8.72 -2.87 11.72
CA PHE A 243 8.25 -3.97 12.56
C PHE A 243 9.28 -5.10 12.59
N GLY A 244 9.66 -5.56 13.78
CA GLY A 244 10.75 -6.55 13.95
C GLY A 244 10.56 -7.89 13.23
N PHE A 245 9.37 -8.22 12.75
CA PHE A 245 9.12 -9.42 11.95
C PHE A 245 9.37 -9.24 10.44
N ILE A 246 9.43 -8.01 9.94
CA ILE A 246 9.55 -7.72 8.50
C ILE A 246 10.91 -8.18 7.97
N ARG A 247 12.01 -7.79 8.62
CA ARG A 247 13.36 -8.18 8.21
C ARG A 247 13.57 -9.70 8.17
N PRO A 248 13.22 -10.48 9.22
CA PRO A 248 13.27 -11.95 9.13
C PRO A 248 12.44 -12.53 7.98
N GLY A 249 11.30 -11.91 7.67
CA GLY A 249 10.47 -12.27 6.52
C GLY A 249 11.17 -11.99 5.18
N ALA A 250 11.77 -10.81 5.04
CA ALA A 250 12.54 -10.39 3.88
C ALA A 250 13.75 -11.31 3.63
N GLU A 251 14.55 -11.59 4.66
CA GLU A 251 15.70 -12.50 4.60
C GLU A 251 15.28 -13.88 4.12
N ARG A 252 14.17 -14.41 4.64
CA ARG A 252 13.62 -15.69 4.19
C ARG A 252 13.16 -15.63 2.73
N ALA A 253 12.61 -14.52 2.27
CA ALA A 253 12.18 -14.37 0.88
C ALA A 253 13.40 -14.45 -0.07
N CYS A 254 14.47 -13.73 0.24
CA CYS A 254 15.73 -13.77 -0.52
C CYS A 254 16.35 -15.18 -0.55
N GLN A 255 16.28 -15.93 0.56
CA GLN A 255 16.74 -17.33 0.61
C GLN A 255 15.91 -18.28 -0.27
N LEU A 256 14.60 -18.01 -0.42
CA LEU A 256 13.69 -18.87 -1.14
C LEU A 256 13.61 -18.57 -2.64
N ASN A 257 13.95 -17.35 -3.05
CA ASN A 257 13.89 -16.93 -4.44
C ASN A 257 15.02 -15.94 -4.76
N SER A 258 15.93 -16.34 -5.65
CA SER A 258 17.10 -15.56 -6.06
C SER A 258 16.79 -14.30 -6.87
N ARG A 259 15.52 -14.07 -7.23
CA ARG A 259 15.06 -12.83 -7.88
C ARG A 259 14.71 -11.73 -6.89
N ILE A 260 14.71 -12.04 -5.61
CA ILE A 260 14.34 -11.11 -4.55
C ILE A 260 15.62 -10.60 -3.88
N ASN A 261 15.82 -9.29 -3.95
CA ASN A 261 16.86 -8.58 -3.21
C ASN A 261 16.23 -7.79 -2.06
N MET A 262 17.05 -7.45 -1.08
CA MET A 262 16.65 -6.54 0.00
C MET A 262 17.72 -5.48 0.23
N TYR A 263 17.27 -4.27 0.53
CA TYR A 263 18.08 -3.10 0.83
C TYR A 263 17.55 -2.49 2.13
N GLU A 264 18.46 -2.08 3.00
CA GLU A 264 18.08 -1.35 4.20
C GLU A 264 17.86 0.13 3.88
N VAL A 265 16.82 0.72 4.46
CA VAL A 265 16.50 2.14 4.39
C VAL A 265 16.39 2.69 5.80
N ASP A 266 17.05 3.81 6.06
CA ASP A 266 16.97 4.46 7.36
C ASP A 266 15.59 5.09 7.60
N GLY A 267 14.93 4.73 8.69
CA GLY A 267 13.68 5.33 9.13
C GLY A 267 12.65 4.31 9.60
N SER A 268 11.42 4.79 9.80
CA SER A 268 10.31 3.98 10.30
C SER A 268 9.63 3.18 9.17
N HIS A 269 8.66 2.34 9.54
CA HIS A 269 7.75 1.67 8.59
C HIS A 269 7.08 2.65 7.60
N CYS A 270 6.92 3.92 7.96
CA CYS A 270 6.29 4.96 7.15
C CYS A 270 7.29 5.80 6.33
N PHE A 271 8.54 5.35 6.15
CA PHE A 271 9.57 6.06 5.39
C PHE A 271 9.12 6.57 4.00
N PRO A 272 8.22 5.91 3.23
CA PRO A 272 7.78 6.46 1.94
C PRO A 272 6.98 7.77 2.06
N MET A 273 6.32 7.99 3.20
CA MET A 273 5.57 9.21 3.49
C MET A 273 6.40 10.23 4.26
N GLU A 274 7.38 9.78 5.04
CA GLU A 274 8.23 10.62 5.90
C GLU A 274 9.44 11.18 5.15
N LYS A 275 10.11 10.33 4.35
CA LYS A 275 11.34 10.64 3.61
C LYS A 275 11.17 10.37 2.09
N PRO A 276 10.23 11.07 1.41
CA PRO A 276 9.87 10.78 0.02
C PRO A 276 11.03 10.95 -0.97
N ASP A 277 11.88 11.97 -0.80
CA ASP A 277 13.00 12.24 -1.72
C ASP A 277 14.10 11.17 -1.64
N GLU A 278 14.43 10.72 -0.43
CA GLU A 278 15.38 9.62 -0.21
C GLU A 278 14.83 8.31 -0.76
N THR A 279 13.56 8.03 -0.48
CA THR A 279 12.84 6.86 -1.01
C THR A 279 12.84 6.86 -2.54
N ALA A 280 12.55 8.01 -3.16
CA ALA A 280 12.51 8.16 -4.61
C ALA A 280 13.88 7.93 -5.26
N LYS A 281 14.98 8.35 -4.61
CA LYS A 281 16.34 8.10 -5.13
C LYS A 281 16.67 6.62 -5.15
N ILE A 282 16.36 5.90 -4.07
CA ILE A 282 16.61 4.45 -3.99
C ILE A 282 15.73 3.73 -5.01
N LEU A 283 14.44 4.07 -5.07
CA LEU A 283 13.51 3.51 -6.05
C LEU A 283 14.00 3.72 -7.49
N GLN A 284 14.46 4.93 -7.83
CA GLN A 284 15.04 5.22 -9.15
C GLN A 284 16.32 4.42 -9.42
N SER A 285 17.11 4.07 -8.40
CA SER A 285 18.29 3.21 -8.60
C SER A 285 17.94 1.74 -8.87
N CYS A 286 16.77 1.27 -8.40
CA CYS A 286 16.25 -0.06 -8.73
C CYS A 286 15.64 -0.10 -10.15
N ILE A 287 15.03 1.01 -10.57
CA ILE A 287 14.42 1.16 -11.89
C ILE A 287 15.47 1.69 -12.87
N GLY A 288 16.16 0.76 -13.54
CA GLY A 288 17.21 1.05 -14.53
C GLY A 288 16.92 2.20 -15.49
#